data_AF-U5YBA3-F1
#
_entry.id   AF-U5YBA3-F1
#
_cell.length_a   1.000
_cell.length_b   1.000
_cell.length_c   1.000
_cell.angle_alpha   90.00
_cell.angle_beta   90.00
_cell.angle_gamma   90.00
#
_symmetry.space_group_name_H-M   'P 1'
#
loop_
_entity.id
_entity.type
_entity.pdbx_description
1 polymer ?
#
loop_
_entity_poly.entity_id
_entity_poly.type
_entity_poly.pdbx_seq_one_letter_code
_entity_poly.pdbx_strand_id
1 'polypeptide(L)'
;NRTCQCQGNFMGYNCGECRFGYTGPNCTVRRTVIRKEIFKLTEAEKDKFIAYLNLAKRTISQDFVISTGTYEQMNNGSNPLFADINVYDLFVWLHYYASRDAFLEGGGVF
;
A
#
# COMPACT_ATOMS: atom_id res chain seq x y z
N ASN A 1 13.26 8.62 -14.43
CA ASN A 1 13.60 8.15 -13.06
C ASN A 1 13.39 9.27 -12.03
N ARG A 2 12.20 9.90 -12.00
CA ARG A 2 11.90 11.05 -11.14
C ARG A 2 10.81 10.65 -10.15
N THR A 3 10.91 11.12 -8.91
CA THR A 3 9.90 10.94 -7.86
C THR A 3 9.89 12.15 -6.93
N CYS A 4 8.84 12.32 -6.14
CA CYS A 4 8.73 13.37 -5.13
C CYS A 4 9.73 13.13 -3.99
N GLN A 5 10.41 14.18 -3.54
CA GLN A 5 11.22 14.18 -2.33
C GLN A 5 10.65 15.19 -1.35
N CYS A 6 10.07 14.70 -0.26
CA CYS A 6 9.38 15.54 0.72
C CYS A 6 10.37 16.20 1.69
N GLN A 7 10.02 17.40 2.15
CA GLN A 7 10.82 18.17 3.12
C GLN A 7 10.32 17.93 4.55
N GLY A 8 11.23 18.01 5.53
CA GLY A 8 10.87 17.93 6.95
C GLY A 8 10.13 16.65 7.32
N ASN A 9 8.93 16.80 7.92
CA ASN A 9 8.08 15.70 8.37
C ASN A 9 6.95 15.33 7.40
N PHE A 10 6.94 15.88 6.18
CA PHE A 10 5.96 15.51 5.16
C PHE A 10 6.35 14.19 4.47
N MET A 11 5.37 13.41 4.02
CA MET A 11 5.51 12.14 3.28
C MET A 11 4.35 11.91 2.29
N GLY A 12 4.31 10.72 1.69
CA GLY A 12 3.27 10.32 0.74
C GLY A 12 3.75 10.50 -0.70
N TYR A 13 3.03 9.93 -1.67
CA TYR A 13 3.42 9.96 -3.09
C TYR A 13 3.49 11.38 -3.67
N ASN A 14 2.74 12.32 -3.08
CA ASN A 14 2.67 13.73 -3.46
C ASN A 14 3.10 14.70 -2.33
N CYS A 15 3.72 14.19 -1.25
CA CYS A 15 4.08 14.98 -0.07
C CYS A 15 2.92 15.62 0.71
N GLY A 16 1.68 15.16 0.51
CA GLY A 16 0.49 15.66 1.20
C GLY A 16 0.21 15.02 2.57
N GLU A 17 0.99 14.04 2.97
CA GLU A 17 0.81 13.29 4.23
C GLU A 17 1.90 13.62 5.26
N CYS A 18 1.73 13.14 6.49
CA CYS A 18 2.72 13.27 7.55
C CYS A 18 3.47 11.97 7.80
N ARG A 19 4.79 12.08 8.00
CA ARG A 19 5.66 10.96 8.35
C ARG A 19 5.10 10.18 9.53
N PHE A 20 5.23 8.85 9.53
CA PHE A 20 4.84 8.01 10.65
C PHE A 20 5.31 8.58 12.00
N GLY A 21 4.37 8.73 12.94
CA GLY A 21 4.61 9.37 14.24
C GLY A 21 4.27 10.86 14.30
N TYR A 22 3.89 11.48 13.18
CA TYR A 22 3.47 12.88 13.10
C TYR A 22 2.06 13.01 12.52
N THR A 23 1.37 14.08 12.87
CA THR A 23 0.02 14.42 12.40
C THR A 23 -0.19 15.94 12.42
N GLY A 24 -1.38 16.37 12.01
CA GLY A 24 -1.77 17.78 11.89
C GLY A 24 -1.38 18.37 10.54
N PRO A 25 -1.96 19.54 10.18
CA PRO A 25 -1.80 20.12 8.84
C PRO A 25 -0.36 20.47 8.47
N ASN A 26 0.50 20.67 9.47
CA ASN A 26 1.92 20.99 9.29
C ASN A 26 2.88 19.87 9.72
N CYS A 27 2.36 18.67 10.04
CA CYS A 27 3.17 17.52 10.48
C CYS A 27 4.09 17.79 11.68
N THR A 28 3.66 18.67 12.59
CA THR A 28 4.40 19.04 13.80
C THR A 28 3.88 18.36 15.06
N VAL A 29 2.67 17.80 15.03
CA VAL A 29 2.07 17.16 16.21
C VAL A 29 2.54 15.72 16.29
N ARG A 30 3.22 15.34 17.37
CA ARG A 30 3.64 13.96 17.60
C ARG A 30 2.43 13.08 17.95
N ARG A 31 2.38 11.89 17.36
CA ARG A 31 1.38 10.85 17.63
C ARG A 31 2.06 9.51 17.85
N THR A 32 1.92 8.97 19.05
CA THR A 32 2.39 7.60 19.37
C THR A 32 1.22 6.64 19.28
N VAL A 33 1.41 5.51 18.59
CA VAL A 33 0.45 4.41 18.52
C VAL A 33 1.10 3.17 19.11
N ILE A 34 0.41 2.50 20.04
CA ILE A 34 0.91 1.29 20.70
C ILE A 34 0.30 0.07 20.00
N ARG A 35 1.15 -0.83 19.50
CA ARG A 35 0.74 -2.14 19.00
C ARG A 35 0.60 -3.09 20.19
N LYS A 36 -0.64 -3.39 20.57
CA LYS A 36 -0.95 -4.33 21.64
C LYS A 36 -0.88 -5.77 21.12
N GLU A 37 -0.65 -6.70 22.03
CA GLU A 37 -0.81 -8.13 21.76
C GLU A 37 -2.30 -8.44 21.52
N ILE A 38 -2.60 -9.28 20.52
CA ILE A 38 -3.96 -9.48 20.01
C ILE A 38 -4.89 -10.20 21.00
N PHE A 39 -4.37 -11.14 21.78
CA PHE A 39 -5.14 -11.88 22.78
C PHE A 39 -5.50 -11.02 24.00
N LYS A 40 -4.66 -10.01 24.32
CA LYS A 40 -4.85 -9.02 25.39
C LYS A 40 -5.81 -7.87 25.03
N LEU A 41 -6.37 -7.84 23.82
CA LEU A 41 -7.40 -6.87 23.45
C LEU A 41 -8.74 -7.15 24.15
N THR A 42 -9.50 -6.09 24.46
CA THR A 42 -10.90 -6.23 24.86
C THR A 42 -11.76 -6.76 23.71
N GLU A 43 -12.94 -7.29 24.00
CA GLU A 43 -13.87 -7.78 22.96
C GLU A 43 -14.22 -6.68 21.94
N ALA A 44 -14.55 -5.47 22.42
CA ALA A 44 -14.80 -4.32 21.54
C ALA A 44 -13.59 -3.91 20.69
N GLU A 45 -12.36 -4.05 21.21
CA GLU A 45 -11.13 -3.81 20.42
C GLU A 45 -10.94 -4.88 19.34
N LYS A 46 -11.23 -6.15 19.62
CA LYS A 46 -11.16 -7.26 18.65
C LYS A 46 -12.19 -7.09 17.55
N ASP A 47 -13.44 -6.80 17.91
CA ASP A 47 -14.53 -6.57 16.96
C ASP A 47 -14.20 -5.41 16.03
N LYS A 48 -13.69 -4.30 16.60
CA LYS A 48 -13.22 -3.16 15.81
C LYS A 48 -12.09 -3.57 14.87
N PHE A 49 -11.10 -4.33 15.34
CA PHE A 49 -9.99 -4.77 14.49
C PHE A 49 -10.50 -5.62 13.30
N ILE A 50 -11.35 -6.60 13.55
CA ILE A 50 -11.94 -7.46 12.51
C ILE A 50 -12.80 -6.65 11.54
N ALA A 51 -13.62 -5.72 12.05
CA ALA A 51 -14.45 -4.85 11.23
C ALA A 51 -13.61 -3.98 10.27
N TYR A 52 -12.49 -3.43 10.74
CA TYR A 52 -11.61 -2.61 9.89
C TYR A 52 -10.80 -3.44 8.89
N LEU A 53 -10.44 -4.68 9.19
CA LEU A 53 -9.87 -5.60 8.19
C LEU A 53 -10.89 -5.92 7.08
N ASN A 54 -12.14 -6.20 7.45
CA ASN A 54 -13.21 -6.43 6.49
C ASN A 54 -13.50 -5.19 5.64
N LEU A 55 -13.46 -3.99 6.25
CA LEU A 55 -13.57 -2.74 5.53
C LEU A 55 -12.43 -2.57 4.53
N ALA A 56 -11.18 -2.77 4.94
CA ALA A 56 -10.01 -2.68 4.06
C ALA A 56 -10.09 -3.63 2.86
N LYS A 57 -10.65 -4.82 3.04
CA LYS A 57 -10.88 -5.80 1.96
C LYS A 57 -11.97 -5.38 0.98
N ARG A 58 -12.87 -4.47 1.37
CA ARG A 58 -14.00 -3.99 0.56
C ARG A 58 -13.82 -2.58 0.00
N THR A 59 -12.85 -1.83 0.53
CA THR A 59 -12.57 -0.45 0.10
C THR A 59 -11.49 -0.43 -0.98
N ILE A 60 -11.84 0.08 -2.17
CA ILE A 60 -10.87 0.34 -3.25
C ILE A 60 -9.85 1.39 -2.81
N SER A 61 -8.57 1.08 -3.01
CA SER A 61 -7.44 1.98 -2.78
C SER A 61 -7.62 3.24 -3.62
N GLN A 62 -7.53 4.41 -2.98
CA GLN A 62 -7.67 5.69 -3.67
C GLN A 62 -6.32 6.17 -4.26
N ASP A 63 -5.21 5.72 -3.70
CA ASP A 63 -3.88 6.23 -4.04
C ASP A 63 -3.06 5.28 -4.93
N PHE A 64 -3.47 4.01 -5.01
CA PHE A 64 -2.68 2.96 -5.67
C PHE A 64 -3.53 2.02 -6.50
N VAL A 65 -3.00 1.66 -7.66
CA VAL A 65 -3.46 0.60 -8.57
C VAL A 65 -2.35 -0.43 -8.76
N ILE A 66 -2.69 -1.62 -9.24
CA ILE A 66 -1.69 -2.67 -9.52
C ILE A 66 -1.48 -2.86 -11.01
N SER A 67 -0.26 -3.23 -11.40
CA SER A 67 0.01 -3.63 -12.78
C SER A 67 -0.52 -5.04 -13.04
N THR A 68 -1.22 -5.24 -14.15
CA THR A 68 -1.73 -6.56 -14.58
C THR A 68 -0.90 -7.19 -15.69
N GLY A 69 0.12 -6.49 -16.20
CA GLY A 69 1.07 -6.99 -17.20
C GLY A 69 2.50 -6.49 -16.95
N THR A 70 3.45 -7.01 -17.72
CA THR A 70 4.86 -6.57 -17.71
C THR A 70 5.03 -5.24 -18.44
N TYR A 71 6.15 -4.55 -18.22
CA TYR A 71 6.45 -3.29 -18.89
C TYR A 71 6.47 -3.42 -20.43
N GLU A 72 6.97 -4.56 -20.92
CA GLU A 72 6.94 -4.90 -22.35
C GLU A 72 5.51 -5.05 -22.87
N GLN A 73 4.65 -5.79 -22.16
CA GLN A 73 3.23 -5.93 -22.51
C GLN A 73 2.47 -4.60 -22.50
N MET A 74 2.94 -3.63 -21.70
CA MET A 74 2.41 -2.26 -21.69
C MET A 74 2.93 -1.38 -22.84
N ASN A 75 3.62 -1.94 -23.83
CA ASN A 75 4.25 -1.20 -24.93
C ASN A 75 5.13 -0.04 -24.40
N ASN A 76 6.05 -0.37 -23.49
CA ASN A 76 6.92 0.57 -22.80
C ASN A 76 6.18 1.70 -22.07
N GLY A 77 4.96 1.41 -21.60
CA GLY A 77 4.10 2.33 -20.87
C GLY A 77 3.11 3.13 -21.72
N SER A 78 3.12 2.95 -23.05
CA SER A 78 2.15 3.63 -23.93
C SER A 78 0.75 3.02 -23.84
N ASN A 79 0.64 1.76 -23.43
CA ASN A 79 -0.62 1.05 -23.19
C ASN A 79 -0.69 0.59 -21.73
N PRO A 80 -1.18 1.44 -20.80
CA PRO A 80 -1.16 1.15 -19.37
C PRO A 80 -2.07 -0.04 -19.03
N LEU A 81 -1.50 -1.06 -18.40
CA LEU A 81 -2.24 -2.23 -17.91
C LEU A 81 -2.28 -2.17 -16.38
N PHE A 82 -3.24 -1.43 -15.85
CA PHE A 82 -3.50 -1.30 -14.42
C PHE A 82 -4.93 -1.68 -14.06
N ALA A 83 -5.11 -2.16 -12.83
CA ALA A 83 -6.42 -2.44 -12.27
C ALA A 83 -6.55 -1.86 -10.87
N ASP A 84 -7.77 -1.43 -10.55
CA ASP A 84 -8.17 -1.08 -9.19
C ASP A 84 -7.99 -2.27 -8.25
N ILE A 85 -7.65 -1.98 -7.01
CA ILE A 85 -7.45 -2.99 -5.97
C ILE A 85 -7.95 -2.46 -4.64
N ASN A 86 -8.45 -3.34 -3.76
CA ASN A 86 -8.79 -2.93 -2.40
C ASN A 86 -7.54 -2.81 -1.52
N VAL A 87 -7.66 -2.07 -0.41
CA VAL A 87 -6.55 -1.77 0.51
C VAL A 87 -5.88 -3.05 1.04
N TYR A 88 -6.66 -4.08 1.37
CA TYR A 88 -6.09 -5.33 1.89
C TYR A 88 -5.36 -6.13 0.79
N ASP A 89 -5.95 -6.23 -0.39
CA ASP A 89 -5.34 -6.96 -1.51
C ASP A 89 -4.13 -6.24 -2.08
N LEU A 90 -4.04 -4.91 -1.97
CA LEU A 90 -2.80 -4.19 -2.29
C LEU A 90 -1.63 -4.70 -1.43
N PHE A 91 -1.85 -4.87 -0.12
CA PHE A 91 -0.83 -5.41 0.78
C PHE A 91 -0.43 -6.85 0.39
N VAL A 92 -1.41 -7.69 0.02
CA VAL A 92 -1.14 -9.06 -0.46
C VAL A 92 -0.40 -9.05 -1.80
N TRP A 93 -0.80 -8.18 -2.72
CA TRP A 93 -0.21 -8.07 -4.05
C TRP A 93 1.23 -7.59 -3.99
N LEU A 94 1.56 -6.65 -3.11
CA LEU A 94 2.95 -6.21 -2.88
C LEU A 94 3.83 -7.36 -2.42
N HIS A 95 3.33 -8.22 -1.53
CA HIS A 95 4.04 -9.42 -1.10
C HIS A 95 4.25 -10.37 -2.28
N TYR A 96 3.18 -10.71 -3.01
CA TYR A 96 3.25 -11.56 -4.20
C TYR A 96 4.25 -11.00 -5.24
N TYR A 97 4.18 -9.71 -5.55
CA TYR A 97 5.02 -9.09 -6.56
C TYR A 97 6.51 -9.08 -6.16
N ALA A 98 6.81 -8.91 -4.87
CA ALA A 98 8.17 -8.95 -4.35
C ALA A 98 8.74 -10.37 -4.25
N SER A 99 7.89 -11.39 -4.17
CA SER A 99 8.29 -12.79 -3.96
C SER A 99 8.05 -13.71 -5.16
N ARG A 100 7.57 -13.18 -6.30
CA ARG A 100 7.31 -13.98 -7.50
C ARG A 100 8.61 -14.27 -8.27
N ASP A 101 8.56 -15.35 -9.03
CA ASP A 101 9.61 -15.77 -9.94
C ASP A 101 9.91 -14.71 -11.01
N ALA A 102 11.14 -14.71 -11.50
CA ALA A 102 11.52 -13.88 -12.64
C ALA A 102 10.98 -14.51 -13.92
N PHE A 103 10.25 -13.76 -14.73
CA PHE A 103 9.83 -14.22 -16.05
C PHE A 103 11.01 -14.26 -17.00
N LEU A 104 11.17 -15.40 -17.67
CA LEU A 104 12.16 -15.62 -18.72
C LEU A 104 11.51 -15.56 -20.10
N GLU A 105 12.32 -15.39 -21.14
CA GLU A 105 11.85 -15.48 -22.52
C GLU A 105 11.21 -16.84 -22.81
N GLY A 106 10.22 -16.87 -23.72
CA GLY A 106 9.51 -18.09 -24.07
C GLY A 106 8.54 -18.62 -22.99
N GLY A 107 8.26 -17.85 -21.94
CA GLY A 107 7.27 -18.20 -20.92
C GLY A 107 7.82 -19.04 -19.75
N GLY A 108 9.14 -19.13 -19.61
CA GLY A 108 9.79 -19.74 -18.44
C GLY A 108 9.69 -18.87 -17.18
N VAL A 109 9.90 -19.50 -16.02
CA VAL A 109 10.00 -18.84 -14.71
C VAL A 109 11.23 -19.37 -13.95
N PHE A 110 11.90 -18.51 -13.19
CA PHE A 110 13.06 -18.82 -12.35
C PHE A 110 12.77 -18.57 -10.88
#